data_AF-A0A3E0QKE9-F1
#
_entry.id   AF-A0A3E0QKE9-F1
#
_cell.length_a   1.000
_cell.length_b   1.000
_cell.length_c   1.000
_cell.angle_alpha   90.00
_cell.angle_beta   90.00
_cell.angle_gamma   90.00
#
_symmetry.space_group_name_H-M   'P 1'
#
loop_
_entity.id
_entity.type
_entity.pdbx_description
1 polymer ?
#
loop_
_entity_poly.entity_id
_entity_poly.type
_entity_poly.pdbx_seq_one_letter_code
_entity_poly.pdbx_strand_id
1 'polypeptide(L)'
;MNNNDQLFVQLLYIFHSSGMVALGKLKNPATDKIERNLEQAKHSIDMLEMLKVKSKGNLSDDLLRMMDTFLSELKLNYVDEFNKDKINT
;
A
#
# COMPACT_ATOMS: atom_id res chain seq x y z
N MET A 1 -8.16 2.30 -21.63
CA MET A 1 -8.46 2.31 -20.19
C MET A 1 -9.64 3.22 -19.97
N ASN A 2 -10.72 2.73 -19.37
CA ASN A 2 -11.94 3.53 -19.18
C ASN A 2 -11.80 4.43 -17.93
N ASN A 3 -12.78 5.32 -17.70
CA ASN A 3 -12.75 6.24 -16.54
C ASN A 3 -12.75 5.49 -15.19
N ASN A 4 -13.48 4.38 -15.07
CA ASN A 4 -13.52 3.60 -13.83
C ASN A 4 -12.17 2.94 -13.53
N ASP A 5 -11.47 2.44 -14.56
CA ASP A 5 -10.12 1.89 -14.41
C ASP A 5 -9.14 2.96 -13.92
N GLN A 6 -9.23 4.19 -14.46
CA GLN A 6 -8.40 5.32 -14.03
C GLN A 6 -8.64 5.69 -12.57
N LEU A 7 -9.92 5.78 -12.16
CA LEU A 7 -10.29 6.05 -10.77
C LEU A 7 -9.85 4.91 -9.84
N PHE A 8 -9.92 3.66 -10.30
CA PHE A 8 -9.44 2.52 -9.54
C PHE A 8 -7.92 2.57 -9.34
N VAL A 9 -7.14 2.90 -10.38
CA VAL A 9 -5.68 3.11 -10.25
C VAL A 9 -5.36 4.19 -9.24
N GLN A 10 -6.08 5.31 -9.26
CA GLN A 10 -5.91 6.39 -8.26
C GLN A 10 -6.21 5.89 -6.84
N LEU A 11 -7.26 5.10 -6.66
CA LEU A 11 -7.60 4.50 -5.37
C LEU A 11 -6.49 3.58 -4.87
N LEU A 12 -5.96 2.70 -5.73
CA LEU A 12 -4.84 1.82 -5.40
C LEU A 12 -3.60 2.64 -4.99
N TYR A 13 -3.31 3.71 -5.73
CA TYR A 13 -2.19 4.61 -5.44
C TYR A 13 -2.34 5.34 -4.10
N ILE A 14 -3.55 5.77 -3.72
CA ILE A 14 -3.80 6.41 -2.42
C ILE A 14 -3.40 5.47 -1.28
N PHE A 15 -3.84 4.21 -1.32
CA PHE A 15 -3.50 3.24 -0.28
C PHE A 15 -2.03 2.83 -0.33
N HIS A 16 -1.44 2.67 -1.52
CA HIS A 16 0.00 2.39 -1.65
C HIS A 16 0.85 3.51 -1.07
N SER A 17 0.59 4.76 -1.47
CA SER A 17 1.31 5.93 -0.95
C SER A 17 1.13 6.09 0.55
N SER A 18 -0.10 5.89 1.09
CA SER A 18 -0.37 5.91 2.53
C SER A 18 0.46 4.86 3.27
N GLY A 19 0.52 3.63 2.75
CA GLY A 19 1.34 2.56 3.31
C GLY A 19 2.83 2.90 3.29
N MET A 20 3.34 3.46 2.18
CA MET A 20 4.75 3.86 2.06
C MET A 20 5.13 5.03 2.98
N VAL A 21 4.23 6.01 3.18
CA VAL A 21 4.42 7.06 4.20
C VAL A 21 4.47 6.43 5.59
N ALA A 22 3.51 5.57 5.92
CA ALA A 22 3.44 4.91 7.22
C ALA A 22 4.64 3.97 7.50
N LEU A 23 5.26 3.42 6.46
CA LEU A 23 6.50 2.65 6.55
C LEU A 23 7.76 3.52 6.68
N GLY A 24 7.62 4.84 6.70
CA GLY A 24 8.74 5.79 6.73
C GLY A 24 9.58 5.78 5.45
N LYS A 25 9.05 5.26 4.33
CA LYS A 25 9.74 5.24 3.02
C LYS A 25 9.54 6.53 2.25
N LEU A 26 8.46 7.24 2.56
CA LEU A 26 8.12 8.53 1.98
C LEU A 26 7.88 9.55 3.10
N LYS A 27 8.09 10.82 2.76
CA LYS A 27 7.78 11.94 3.65
C LYS A 27 6.26 12.11 3.73
N ASN A 28 5.74 12.30 4.93
CA ASN A 28 4.35 12.71 5.11
C ASN A 28 4.17 14.14 4.59
N PRO A 29 3.35 14.37 3.55
CA PRO A 29 3.20 15.69 2.95
C PRO A 29 2.52 16.71 3.88
N ALA A 30 1.78 16.26 4.90
CA ALA A 30 1.10 17.14 5.84
C ALA A 30 2.01 17.61 6.98
N THR A 31 2.90 16.74 7.46
CA THR A 31 3.78 17.02 8.62
C THR A 31 5.20 17.37 8.22
N ASP A 32 5.57 17.14 6.96
CA ASP A 32 6.92 17.32 6.43
C ASP A 32 7.96 16.44 7.16
N LYS A 33 7.54 15.27 7.67
CA LYS A 33 8.40 14.34 8.41
C LYS A 33 8.39 12.94 7.82
N ILE A 34 9.49 12.21 8.05
CA ILE A 34 9.54 10.76 7.85
C ILE A 34 9.17 10.13 9.20
N GLU A 35 8.00 9.51 9.24
CA GLU A 35 7.44 8.90 10.46
C GLU A 35 7.09 7.44 10.17
N ARG A 36 7.36 6.56 11.14
CA ARG A 36 7.08 5.13 11.03
C ARG A 36 5.91 4.76 11.95
N ASN A 37 4.85 4.24 11.35
CA ASN A 37 3.67 3.72 12.01
C ASN A 37 3.25 2.40 11.35
N LEU A 38 3.67 1.28 11.95
CA LEU A 38 3.38 -0.04 11.41
C LEU A 38 1.89 -0.38 11.42
N GLU A 39 1.12 0.10 12.40
CA GLU A 39 -0.32 -0.15 12.44
C GLU A 39 -1.03 0.49 11.24
N GLN A 40 -0.67 1.74 10.91
CA GLN A 40 -1.20 2.43 9.74
C GLN A 40 -0.73 1.81 8.41
N ALA A 41 0.51 1.31 8.36
CA ALA A 41 1.02 0.58 7.22
C ALA A 41 0.22 -0.72 6.99
N LYS A 42 -0.02 -1.49 8.06
CA LYS A 42 -0.82 -2.71 8.03
C LYS A 42 -2.25 -2.42 7.55
N HIS A 43 -2.88 -1.38 8.09
CA HIS A 43 -4.23 -0.98 7.66
C HIS A 43 -4.29 -0.68 6.14
N SER A 44 -3.26 -0.03 5.59
CA SER A 44 -3.18 0.26 4.16
C SER A 44 -3.04 -1.03 3.31
N ILE A 45 -2.26 -2.01 3.80
CA ILE A 45 -2.13 -3.34 3.18
C ILE A 45 -3.48 -4.07 3.21
N ASP A 46 -4.12 -4.13 4.38
CA ASP A 46 -5.41 -4.82 4.57
C ASP A 46 -6.49 -4.24 3.65
N MET A 47 -6.52 -2.91 3.45
CA MET A 47 -7.43 -2.26 2.51
C MET A 47 -7.16 -2.66 1.05
N LEU A 48 -5.90 -2.71 0.61
CA LEU A 48 -5.55 -3.16 -0.73
C LEU A 48 -5.87 -4.65 -0.95
N GLU A 49 -5.65 -5.50 0.06
CA GLU A 49 -6.02 -6.92 0.00
C GLU A 49 -7.54 -7.09 -0.11
N MET A 50 -8.30 -6.34 0.68
CA MET A 50 -9.76 -6.33 0.60
C MET A 50 -10.24 -5.90 -0.78
N LEU A 51 -9.66 -4.84 -1.35
CA LEU A 51 -9.97 -4.39 -2.71
C LEU A 51 -9.69 -5.48 -3.74
N LYS A 52 -8.56 -6.20 -3.63
CA LYS A 52 -8.25 -7.34 -4.50
C LYS A 52 -9.31 -8.44 -4.42
N VAL A 53 -9.75 -8.79 -3.21
CA VAL A 53 -10.78 -9.81 -3.01
C VAL A 53 -12.13 -9.35 -3.59
N LYS A 54 -12.55 -8.11 -3.32
CA LYS A 54 -13.85 -7.59 -3.74
C LYS A 54 -13.95 -7.25 -5.23
N SER A 55 -12.82 -7.04 -5.89
CA SER A 55 -12.77 -6.74 -7.33
C SER A 55 -12.44 -7.95 -8.21
N LYS A 56 -12.29 -9.14 -7.62
CA LYS A 56 -11.96 -10.38 -8.36
C LYS A 56 -12.94 -10.61 -9.52
N GLY A 57 -12.40 -10.85 -10.71
CA GLY A 57 -13.17 -11.07 -11.94
C GLY A 57 -13.58 -9.80 -12.68
N ASN A 58 -13.34 -8.62 -12.09
CA ASN A 58 -13.69 -7.32 -12.69
C ASN A 58 -12.46 -6.50 -13.12
N LEU A 59 -11.24 -7.01 -12.89
CA LEU A 59 -10.00 -6.32 -13.23
C LEU A 59 -9.43 -6.84 -14.55
N SER A 60 -8.85 -5.94 -15.35
CA SER A 60 -7.95 -6.32 -16.43
C SER A 60 -6.65 -6.91 -15.87
N ASP A 61 -5.93 -7.66 -16.70
CA ASP A 61 -4.65 -8.25 -16.30
C ASP A 61 -3.62 -7.19 -15.89
N ASP A 62 -3.63 -6.02 -16.53
CA ASP A 62 -2.75 -4.90 -16.18
C ASP A 62 -3.04 -4.36 -14.77
N LEU A 63 -4.33 -4.17 -14.43
CA LEU A 63 -4.73 -3.70 -13.11
C LEU A 63 -4.43 -4.73 -12.03
N LEU A 64 -4.65 -6.00 -12.32
CA LEU A 64 -4.33 -7.08 -11.40
C LEU A 64 -2.82 -7.13 -11.11
N ARG A 65 -1.98 -7.04 -12.15
CA ARG A 65 -0.51 -6.97 -12.00
C ARG A 65 -0.06 -5.76 -11.18
N MET A 66 -0.65 -4.59 -11.43
CA MET A 66 -0.33 -3.38 -10.66
C MET A 66 -0.67 -3.54 -9.17
N MET A 67 -1.87 -4.03 -8.88
CA MET A 67 -2.32 -4.26 -7.51
C MET A 67 -1.44 -5.29 -6.79
N ASP A 68 -1.03 -6.35 -7.49
CA ASP A 68 -0.10 -7.35 -6.97
C ASP A 68 1.27 -6.77 -6.68
N THR A 69 1.78 -5.92 -7.57
CA THR A 69 3.05 -5.21 -7.39
C THR A 69 3.01 -4.32 -6.13
N PHE A 70 1.96 -3.50 -5.99
CA PHE A 70 1.79 -2.63 -4.83
C PHE A 70 1.66 -3.41 -3.51
N LEU A 71 0.89 -4.49 -3.50
CA LEU A 71 0.77 -5.35 -2.33
C LEU A 71 2.09 -6.02 -1.95
N SER A 72 2.84 -6.52 -2.94
CA SER A 72 4.15 -7.13 -2.71
C SER A 72 5.15 -6.13 -2.15
N GLU A 73 5.26 -4.94 -2.72
CA GLU A 73 6.14 -3.89 -2.22
C GLU A 73 5.84 -3.50 -0.78
N LEU A 74 4.56 -3.25 -0.46
CA LEU A 74 4.16 -2.88 0.89
C LEU A 74 4.45 -3.99 1.89
N LYS A 75 4.14 -5.24 1.56
CA LYS A 75 4.37 -6.38 2.46
C LYS A 75 5.85 -6.62 2.73
N LEU A 76 6.70 -6.53 1.70
CA LEU A 76 8.15 -6.67 1.85
C LEU A 76 8.69 -5.57 2.77
N ASN A 77 8.35 -4.31 2.48
CA ASN A 77 8.77 -3.20 3.33
C ASN A 77 8.20 -3.30 4.76
N TYR A 78 6.96 -3.78 4.92
CA TYR A 78 6.37 -4.01 6.23
C TYR A 78 7.15 -5.05 7.04
N VAL A 79 7.50 -6.19 6.44
CA VAL A 79 8.29 -7.23 7.11
C VAL A 79 9.66 -6.69 7.51
N ASP A 80 10.33 -5.97 6.60
CA ASP A 80 11.63 -5.35 6.87
C ASP A 80 11.56 -4.38 8.04
N GLU A 81 10.58 -3.47 8.03
CA GLU A 81 10.41 -2.49 9.10
C GLU A 81 9.91 -3.12 10.40
N PHE A 82 9.08 -4.16 10.35
CA PHE A 82 8.64 -4.92 11.53
C PHE A 82 9.79 -5.64 12.22
N ASN A 83 10.71 -6.22 11.44
CA ASN A 83 11.88 -6.90 11.99
C ASN A 83 12.88 -5.93 12.64
N LYS A 84 12.97 -4.67 12.16
CA LYS A 84 13.76 -3.63 12.84
C LYS A 84 13.23 -3.28 14.23
N ASP A 85 11.91 -3.38 14.45
CA ASP A 85 11.31 -3.16 15.77
C ASP A 85 11.81 -4.20 16.78
N LYS A 86 11.82 -5.46 16.36
CA LYS A 86 12.25 -6.61 17.17
C LYS A 86 13.73 -6.60 17.53
N ILE A 87 14.57 -5.93 16.76
CA ILE A 87 16.02 -5.82 17.05
C ILE A 87 16.28 -4.70 18.07
N ASN A 88 15.35 -3.75 18.21
CA ASN A 88 15.47 -2.59 19.10
C ASN A 88 14.70 -2.76 20.43
N THR A 89 14.21 -3.97 20.74
CA THR A 89 13.58 -4.36 22.02
C THR A 89 14.37 -5.47 22.68
#